data_AF-A0A7I2V3Z5-F1
#
_entry.id   AF-A0A7I2V3Z5-F1
#
_cell.length_a   1.000
_cell.length_b   1.000
_cell.length_c   1.000
_cell.angle_alpha   90.00
_cell.angle_beta   90.00
_cell.angle_gamma   90.00
#
_symmetry.space_group_name_H-M   'P 1'
#
loop_
_entity.id
_entity.type
_entity.pdbx_description
1 polymer ?
#
loop_
_entity_poly.entity_id
_entity_poly.type
_entity_poly.pdbx_seq_one_letter_code
_entity_poly.pdbx_strand_id
1 'polypeptide(L)' 'LYMYQLFRSLAYIHSFGICHRDIKPQNLLLDPDTAVLKLCDFGRSSDPELHRRQLHCVAVCWSIHQLPD' A
#
# COMPACT_ATOMS: atom_id res chain seq x y z
N LEU A 1 -0.81 -2.64 -16.27
CA LEU A 1 -0.57 -1.42 -15.48
C LEU A 1 -0.95 -1.61 -14.01
N TYR A 2 -2.24 -1.71 -13.66
CA TYR A 2 -2.68 -1.79 -12.25
C TYR A 2 -2.20 -3.01 -11.47
N MET A 3 -2.20 -4.21 -12.07
CA MET A 3 -1.67 -5.42 -11.41
C MET A 3 -0.20 -5.28 -11.03
N TYR A 4 0.61 -4.63 -11.88
CA TYR A 4 2.02 -4.37 -11.59
C TYR A 4 2.17 -3.41 -10.41
N GLN A 5 1.41 -2.30 -10.37
CA GLN A 5 1.43 -1.35 -9.26
C GLN A 5 0.98 -2.01 -7.93
N LEU A 6 -0.03 -2.88 -7.99
CA LEU A 6 -0.46 -3.68 -6.84
C LEU A 6 0.65 -4.60 -6.34
N PHE A 7 1.26 -5.40 -7.21
CA PHE A 7 2.34 -6.30 -6.81
C PHE A 7 3.59 -5.55 -6.34
N ARG A 8 3.92 -4.40 -6.92
CA ARG A 8 5.00 -3.52 -6.45
C ARG A 8 4.74 -3.01 -5.03
N SER A 9 3.52 -2.57 -4.76
CA SER A 9 3.09 -2.12 -3.42
C SER A 9 3.11 -3.27 -2.41
N LEU A 10 2.67 -4.47 -2.80
CA LEU A 10 2.72 -5.67 -1.97
C LEU A 10 4.16 -6.11 -1.68
N ALA A 11 5.03 -6.15 -2.70
CA ALA A 11 6.44 -6.48 -2.53
C ALA A 11 7.14 -5.53 -1.56
N TYR A 12 6.81 -4.23 -1.63
CA TYR A 12 7.33 -3.22 -0.71
C TYR A 12 6.91 -3.51 0.74
N ILE A 13 5.62 -3.68 1.04
CA ILE A 13 5.20 -3.94 2.43
C ILE A 13 5.70 -5.30 2.95
N HIS A 14 5.83 -6.29 2.06
CA HIS A 14 6.37 -7.61 2.41
C HIS A 14 7.84 -7.52 2.83
N SER A 15 8.63 -6.57 2.29
CA SER A 15 10.03 -6.37 2.74
C SER A 15 10.13 -5.86 4.18
N PHE A 16 9.05 -5.34 4.75
CA PHE A 16 8.95 -4.94 6.18
C PHE A 16 8.27 -6.02 7.05
N GLY A 17 7.97 -7.19 6.48
CA GLY A 17 7.25 -8.27 7.16
C GLY A 17 5.76 -7.98 7.37
N ILE A 18 5.18 -7.02 6.65
CA ILE A 18 3.77 -6.64 6.76
C ILE A 18 2.97 -7.37 5.69
N CYS A 19 2.01 -8.19 6.09
CA CYS A 19 1.00 -8.74 5.17
C CYS A 19 -0.25 -7.86 5.19
N HIS A 20 -0.75 -7.45 4.01
CA HIS A 20 -1.95 -6.60 3.90
C HIS A 20 -3.20 -7.28 4.45
N ARG A 21 -3.37 -8.59 4.16
CA ARG A 21 -4.47 -9.47 4.58
C ARG A 21 -5.89 -9.11 4.12
N ASP A 22 -6.17 -7.87 3.75
CA ASP A 22 -7.50 -7.44 3.26
C ASP A 22 -7.43 -6.85 1.85
N ILE A 23 -6.99 -7.66 0.88
CA ILE A 23 -6.95 -7.25 -0.53
C ILE A 23 -8.32 -7.44 -1.16
N LYS A 24 -9.00 -6.33 -1.43
CA LYS A 24 -10.32 -6.27 -2.06
C LYS A 24 -10.44 -4.96 -2.87
N PRO A 25 -11.31 -4.89 -3.88
CA PRO A 25 -11.44 -3.70 -4.74
C PRO A 25 -11.65 -2.39 -3.97
N GLN A 26 -12.35 -2.43 -2.83
CA GLN A 26 -12.61 -1.25 -1.99
C GLN A 26 -11.34 -0.65 -1.38
N ASN A 27 -10.27 -1.43 -1.26
CA ASN A 27 -8.99 -1.03 -0.69
C ASN A 27 -7.96 -0.63 -1.79
N LEU A 28 -8.39 -0.61 -3.06
CA LEU A 28 -7.58 -0.20 -4.20
C LEU A 28 -8.12 1.14 -4.73
N LEU A 29 -7.49 2.23 -4.31
CA LEU A 29 -7.86 3.56 -4.80
C LEU A 29 -7.23 3.78 -6.17
N LEU A 30 -8.07 3.93 -7.18
CA LEU A 30 -7.67 4.17 -8.56
C LEU A 30 -7.94 5.62 -8.92
N ASP A 31 -6.93 6.29 -9.46
CA ASP A 31 -7.09 7.56 -10.16
C ASP A 31 -7.15 7.28 -11.67
N PRO A 32 -8.31 7.46 -12.33
CA PRO A 32 -8.48 7.15 -13.74
C PRO A 32 -7.77 8.14 -14.66
N ASP A 33 -7.49 9.37 -14.21
CA ASP A 33 -6.86 10.41 -15.02
C ASP A 33 -5.34 10.22 -15.05
N THR A 34 -4.75 9.77 -13.94
CA THR A 34 -3.30 9.49 -13.82
C THR A 34 -2.95 8.01 -13.96
N ALA A 35 -3.95 7.12 -14.00
CA ALA A 35 -3.79 5.67 -13.97
C ALA A 35 -2.95 5.15 -12.79
N VAL A 36 -3.00 5.85 -11.65
CA VAL A 36 -2.30 5.47 -10.40
C VAL A 36 -3.21 4.62 -9.51
N LEU A 37 -2.67 3.51 -9.02
CA LEU A 37 -3.28 2.64 -8.01
C LEU A 37 -2.59 2.85 -6.66
N LYS A 38 -3.38 3.15 -5.63
CA LYS A 38 -2.93 3.24 -4.24
C LYS A 38 -3.58 2.14 -3.41
N LEU A 39 -2.76 1.42 -2.67
CA LEU A 39 -3.22 0.42 -1.70
C LEU A 39 -3.56 1.12 -0.38
N CYS A 40 -4.74 0.85 0.17
CA CYS A 40 -5.26 1.49 1.38
C CYS A 40 -5.85 0.46 2.35
N ASP A 41 -6.13 0.91 3.58
CA ASP A 41 -6.69 0.10 4.66
C ASP A 41 -5.84 -1.14 5.01
N PHE A 42 -4.61 -0.85 5.48
CA PHE A 42 -3.70 -1.84 6.04
C PHE A 42 -4.24 -2.23 7.42
N GLY A 43 -5.12 -3.23 7.44
CA GLY A 43 -5.96 -3.60 8.58
C GLY A 43 -5.32 -3.48 9.97
N ARG A 44 -6.15 -3.13 10.96
CA ARG A 44 -5.72 -2.83 12.33
C ARG A 44 -4.99 -4.02 12.96
N SER A 45 -3.70 -3.86 13.22
CA SER A 45 -2.98 -4.75 14.12
C SER A 45 -3.21 -4.33 15.57
N SER A 46 -3.50 -5.29 16.45
CA SER A 46 -3.47 -5.08 17.90
C SER A 46 -2.05 -4.99 18.46
N ASP A 47 -1.05 -5.41 17.68
CA ASP A 47 0.37 -5.25 18.00
C ASP A 47 0.83 -3.80 17.70
N PRO A 48 1.24 -3.02 18.73
CA PRO A 48 1.68 -1.63 18.58
C PRO A 48 2.91 -1.45 17.68
N GLU A 49 3.81 -2.43 17.66
CA GLU A 49 5.04 -2.39 16.86
C GLU A 49 4.71 -2.61 15.38
N LEU A 50 3.80 -3.55 15.10
CA LEU A 50 3.29 -3.76 13.74
C LEU A 50 2.47 -2.55 13.26
N HIS A 51 1.70 -1.92 14.15
CA HIS A 51 0.96 -0.69 13.83
C HIS A 51 1.89 0.46 13.45
N ARG A 52 3.01 0.64 14.16
CA ARG A 52 4.01 1.67 13.83
C ARG A 52 4.66 1.43 12.47
N ARG A 53 4.97 0.16 12.15
CA ARG A 53 5.50 -0.24 10.83
C ARG A 53 4.50 -0.04 9.70
N GLN A 54 3.22 -0.31 9.95
CA GLN A 54 2.13 -0.03 8.99
C GLN A 54 2.03 1.46 8.66
N LEU A 55 2.03 2.33 9.66
CA LEU A 55 1.99 3.79 9.46
C LEU A 55 3.18 4.30 8.64
N HIS A 56 4.38 3.80 8.93
CA HIS A 56 5.58 4.12 8.15
C HIS A 56 5.45 3.66 6.69
N CYS A 57 4.97 2.44 6.45
CA CYS A 57 4.77 1.93 5.10
C CYS A 57 3.67 2.69 4.34
N VAL A 58 2.59 3.10 5.00
CA VAL A 58 1.54 3.95 4.41
C VAL A 58 2.14 5.29 3.96
N ALA A 59 2.90 5.95 4.82
CA ALA A 59 3.54 7.22 4.51
C ALA A 59 4.52 7.09 3.32
N VAL A 60 5.34 6.03 3.30
CA VAL A 60 6.31 5.84 2.23
C VAL A 60 5.63 5.39 0.92
N CYS A 61 4.62 4.53 0.98
CA CYS A 61 3.85 4.14 -0.21
C CYS A 61 3.14 5.36 -0.82
N TRP A 62 2.71 6.32 0.01
CA TRP A 62 2.18 7.60 -0.47
C TRP A 62 3.26 8.46 -1.14
N SER A 63 4.48 8.50 -0.60
CA SER A 63 5.60 9.26 -1.18
C SER A 63 6.20 8.64 -2.45
N ILE A 64 6.32 7.31 -2.53
CA ILE A 64 6.88 6.62 -3.72
C ILE A 64 6.01 6.83 -4.96
N HIS A 65 4.70 7.05 -4.80
CA HIS A 65 3.75 7.22 -5.89
C HIS A 65 3.37 8.70 -6.14
N GLN A 66 4.09 9.65 -5.53
CA GLN A 66 4.04 11.09 -5.88
C GLN A 66 5.23 11.55 -6.71
N LEU A 67 6.17 10.66 -7.02
CA LEU A 67 7.23 10.96 -7.96
C LEU A 67 6.67 10.84 -9.39
N PRO A 68 6.81 11.85 -10.26
CA PRO A 68 6.59 11.65 -11.69
C PRO A 68 7.60 10.60 -12.18
N ASP A 69 7.17 9.79 -13.16
CA ASP A 69 8.00 8.74 -13.79
C ASP A 69 9.39 9.25 -14.21
#